data_AF-A0A1Y1MQE1-F1
#
_entry.id   AF-A0A1Y1MQE1-F1
#
_cell.length_a   1.000
_cell.length_b   1.000
_cell.length_c   1.000
_cell.angle_alpha   90.00
_cell.angle_beta   90.00
_cell.angle_gamma   90.00
#
_symmetry.space_group_name_H-M   'P 1'
#
loop_
_entity.id
_entity.type
_entity.pdbx_description
1 polymer ?
#
loop_
_entity_poly.entity_id
_entity_poly.type
_entity_poly.pdbx_seq_one_letter_code
_entity_poly.pdbx_strand_id
1 'polypeptide(L)'
;MNSLLQSLVKAVIRPSFLVPTSNFHLLSKPPASVFPTVSPLVTQTCSFKTKGILKRRCKACYFIMRFNRLFVLCDKHPRHKQMQMVKKERNTWMLSHATQSKVRPW
;
A
#
# COMPACT_ATOMS: atom_id res chain seq x y z
N MET A 1 3.57 -37.19 29.66
CA MET A 1 4.76 -36.95 28.82
C MET A 1 4.28 -36.39 27.49
N ASN A 2 4.63 -35.14 27.23
CA ASN A 2 3.92 -34.23 26.33
C ASN A 2 4.01 -34.65 24.87
N SER A 3 2.84 -34.91 24.28
CA SER A 3 2.65 -35.16 22.86
C SER A 3 3.01 -33.91 22.06
N LEU A 4 4.16 -34.01 21.40
CA LEU A 4 4.61 -33.30 20.21
C LEU A 4 3.58 -32.36 19.57
N LEU A 5 3.94 -31.08 19.64
CA LEU A 5 3.60 -29.98 18.75
C LEU A 5 3.05 -30.40 17.37
N GLN A 6 1.76 -30.16 17.14
CA GLN A 6 1.20 -30.06 15.79
C GLN A 6 1.01 -28.58 15.44
N SER A 7 2.00 -28.03 14.74
CA SER A 7 1.92 -26.70 14.13
C SER A 7 1.22 -26.84 12.78
N LEU A 8 -0.05 -26.43 12.70
CA LEU A 8 -0.78 -26.32 11.44
C LEU A 8 -0.32 -25.06 10.71
N VAL A 9 0.73 -25.22 9.91
CA VAL A 9 1.13 -24.23 8.91
C VAL A 9 0.05 -24.23 7.83
N LYS A 10 -0.84 -23.23 7.84
CA LYS A 10 -1.77 -22.98 6.73
C LYS A 10 -0.97 -22.51 5.53
N ALA A 11 -0.54 -23.46 4.70
CA ALA A 11 -0.03 -23.20 3.37
C ALA A 11 -1.16 -22.62 2.51
N VAL A 12 -1.12 -21.31 2.24
CA VAL A 12 -1.97 -20.72 1.20
C VAL A 12 -1.29 -21.06 -0.13
N ILE A 13 -1.72 -22.20 -0.66
CA ILE A 13 -1.51 -22.62 -2.03
C ILE A 13 -2.02 -21.48 -2.93
N ARG A 14 -1.11 -20.88 -3.68
CA ARG A 14 -1.43 -19.88 -4.70
C ARG A 14 -2.12 -20.65 -5.84
N PRO A 15 -3.39 -20.36 -6.20
CA PRO A 15 -4.01 -21.05 -7.31
C PRO A 15 -3.33 -20.60 -8.60
N SER A 16 -2.51 -21.48 -9.16
CA SER A 16 -2.10 -21.46 -10.55
C SER A 16 -3.35 -21.74 -11.39
N PHE A 17 -3.99 -20.67 -11.85
CA PHE A 17 -5.06 -20.75 -12.82
C PHE A 17 -4.47 -21.27 -14.14
N LEU A 18 -4.66 -22.57 -14.37
CA LEU A 18 -4.55 -23.18 -15.69
C LEU A 18 -5.74 -22.66 -16.50
N VAL A 19 -5.48 -21.84 -17.51
CA VAL A 19 -6.51 -21.47 -18.50
C VAL A 19 -6.43 -22.47 -19.65
N PRO A 20 -7.56 -23.04 -20.13
CA PRO A 20 -7.56 -24.04 -21.18
C PRO A 20 -7.18 -23.45 -22.53
N THR A 21 -6.46 -24.23 -23.31
CA THR A 21 -6.25 -24.05 -24.74
C THR A 21 -7.54 -24.24 -25.54
N SER A 22 -7.63 -23.43 -26.59
CA SER A 22 -8.25 -23.69 -27.89
C SER A 22 -9.72 -23.33 -28.12
N ASN A 23 -9.85 -22.45 -29.12
CA ASN A 23 -10.82 -22.43 -30.20
C ASN A 23 -12.23 -21.91 -29.92
N PHE A 24 -12.35 -20.58 -29.98
CA PHE A 24 -13.45 -19.96 -30.73
C PHE A 24 -12.86 -19.18 -31.91
N HIS A 25 -13.02 -19.76 -33.10
CA HIS A 25 -12.78 -19.10 -34.36
C HIS A 25 -13.95 -18.16 -34.67
N LEU A 26 -13.63 -17.06 -35.36
CA LEU A 26 -14.53 -16.15 -36.08
C LEU A 26 -15.40 -15.24 -35.21
N LEU A 27 -14.82 -14.10 -34.80
CA LEU A 27 -15.59 -12.87 -34.73
C LEU A 27 -14.85 -11.78 -35.51
N SER A 28 -15.61 -11.18 -36.42
CA SER A 28 -15.27 -10.13 -37.37
C SER A 28 -14.23 -9.14 -36.85
N LYS A 29 -13.21 -8.92 -37.68
CA LYS A 29 -12.24 -7.83 -37.54
C LYS A 29 -13.02 -6.50 -37.39
N PRO A 30 -13.02 -5.84 -36.22
CA PRO A 30 -13.55 -4.49 -36.14
C PRO A 30 -12.69 -3.58 -37.03
N PRO A 31 -13.28 -2.56 -37.68
CA PRO A 31 -12.53 -1.64 -38.51
C PRO A 31 -11.37 -1.08 -37.70
N ALA A 32 -10.18 -1.06 -38.30
CA ALA A 32 -8.96 -0.59 -37.67
C ALA A 32 -9.22 0.79 -37.05
N SER A 33 -9.29 0.85 -35.73
CA SER A 33 -9.23 2.09 -34.99
C SER A 33 -7.92 2.77 -35.36
N VAL A 34 -8.01 3.87 -36.09
CA VAL A 34 -6.87 4.66 -36.61
C VAL A 34 -6.19 5.47 -35.50
N PHE A 35 -6.59 5.28 -34.25
CA PHE A 35 -6.02 5.96 -33.11
C PHE A 35 -4.87 5.13 -32.55
N PRO A 36 -3.65 5.69 -32.43
CA PRO A 36 -2.58 4.99 -31.76
C PRO A 36 -2.99 4.71 -30.31
N THR A 37 -3.02 3.44 -29.93
CA THR A 37 -3.14 3.04 -28.52
C THR A 37 -1.85 3.46 -27.81
N VAL A 38 -1.81 4.72 -27.36
CA VAL A 38 -0.75 5.24 -26.50
C VAL A 38 -0.94 4.66 -25.10
N SER A 39 -0.26 3.54 -24.84
CA SER A 39 -0.14 3.01 -23.48
C SER A 39 0.78 3.94 -22.68
N PRO A 40 0.30 4.59 -21.60
CA PRO A 40 1.14 5.48 -20.82
C PRO A 40 2.27 4.68 -20.16
N LEU A 41 3.51 4.99 -20.53
CA LEU A 41 4.69 4.45 -19.84
C LEU A 41 4.80 5.10 -18.46
N VAL A 42 4.25 4.43 -17.44
CA VAL A 42 4.35 4.89 -16.05
C VAL A 42 5.76 4.61 -15.53
N THR A 43 6.61 5.62 -15.51
CA THR A 43 7.92 5.54 -14.86
C THR A 43 7.72 5.53 -13.35
N GLN A 44 8.07 4.44 -12.68
CA GLN A 44 7.97 4.35 -11.23
C GLN A 44 9.03 5.25 -10.58
N THR A 45 8.65 6.48 -10.20
CA THR A 45 9.51 7.36 -9.43
C THR A 45 9.54 6.92 -7.96
N CYS A 46 10.73 6.89 -7.35
CA CYS A 46 10.90 6.57 -5.94
C CYS A 46 10.46 7.75 -5.04
N SER A 47 9.15 7.84 -4.79
CA SER A 47 8.53 8.82 -3.90
C SER A 47 8.80 8.54 -2.41
N PHE A 48 8.26 9.37 -1.52
CA PHE A 48 8.33 9.15 -0.07
C PHE A 48 7.47 7.96 0.38
N LYS A 49 8.01 7.14 1.29
CA LYS A 49 7.21 6.07 1.92
C LYS A 49 6.42 6.62 3.11
N THR A 50 5.09 6.63 3.02
CA THR A 50 4.22 7.02 4.13
C THR A 50 4.26 5.99 5.26
N LYS A 51 4.46 6.43 6.51
CA LYS A 51 4.57 5.58 7.71
C LYS A 51 3.92 6.24 8.91
N GLY A 52 3.30 5.45 9.79
CA GLY A 52 2.73 5.95 11.05
C GLY A 52 3.82 6.41 12.03
N ILE A 53 4.85 5.58 12.22
CA ILE A 53 6.02 5.90 13.05
C ILE A 53 7.23 6.03 12.14
N LEU A 54 7.92 7.16 12.23
CA LEU A 54 9.12 7.43 11.47
C LEU A 54 10.36 6.99 12.24
N LYS A 55 11.28 6.32 11.54
CA LYS A 55 12.55 5.86 12.12
C LYS A 55 13.70 6.14 11.15
N ARG A 56 14.84 6.55 11.71
CA ARG A 56 16.10 6.65 10.96
C ARG A 56 16.61 5.24 10.68
N ARG A 57 16.89 4.94 9.40
CA ARG A 57 17.53 3.66 9.00
C ARG A 57 19.05 3.78 8.91
N CYS A 58 19.55 5.00 8.83
CA CYS A 58 20.93 5.32 8.52
C CYS A 58 21.40 6.52 9.33
N LYS A 59 22.72 6.69 9.45
CA LYS A 59 23.33 7.82 10.16
C LYS A 59 23.03 9.17 9.49
N ALA A 60 23.05 9.22 8.16
CA ALA A 60 22.76 10.44 7.38
C ALA A 60 21.26 10.80 7.30
N CYS A 61 20.37 9.93 7.77
CA CYS A 61 18.93 10.18 7.74
C CYS A 61 18.60 11.23 8.82
N TYR A 62 17.77 12.23 8.56
CA TYR A 62 17.43 13.27 9.55
C TYR A 62 15.94 13.62 9.52
N PHE A 63 15.43 14.13 10.64
CA PHE A 63 14.04 14.56 10.77
C PHE A 63 13.87 16.01 10.33
N ILE A 64 12.79 16.30 9.60
CA ILE A 64 12.40 17.66 9.25
C ILE A 64 10.89 17.83 9.38
N MET A 65 10.46 18.98 9.88
CA MET A 65 9.07 19.38 10.00
C MET A 65 8.72 20.29 8.81
N ARG A 66 7.78 19.89 7.95
CA ARG A 66 7.28 20.73 6.84
C ARG A 66 5.77 20.65 6.79
N PHE A 67 5.07 21.77 6.67
CA PHE A 67 3.60 21.82 6.57
C PHE A 67 2.89 20.99 7.67
N ASN A 68 3.33 21.12 8.93
CA ASN A 68 2.83 20.33 10.07
C ASN A 68 2.91 18.80 9.91
N ARG A 69 3.75 18.30 9.00
CA ARG A 69 3.99 16.86 8.80
C ARG A 69 5.46 16.51 8.93
N LEU A 70 5.77 15.47 9.72
CA LEU A 70 7.15 15.07 9.95
C LEU A 70 7.65 14.22 8.78
N PHE A 71 8.90 14.43 8.40
CA PHE A 71 9.56 13.67 7.34
C PHE A 71 10.90 13.15 7.83
N VAL A 72 11.33 12.04 7.22
CA VAL A 72 12.73 11.61 7.27
C VAL A 72 13.30 11.82 5.88
N LEU A 73 14.32 12.66 5.79
CA LEU A 73 15.10 12.87 4.57
C LEU A 73 16.42 12.13 4.66
N CYS A 74 16.97 11.81 3.49
CA CYS A 74 18.31 11.24 3.34
C CYS A 74 18.82 11.58 1.95
N ASP A 75 20.01 12.17 1.89
CA ASP A 75 20.61 12.59 0.62
C ASP A 75 21.34 11.42 -0.06
N LYS A 76 21.96 10.53 0.74
CA LYS A 76 22.70 9.35 0.23
C LYS A 76 21.79 8.26 -0.35
N HIS A 77 20.65 8.00 0.29
CA HIS A 77 19.78 6.88 -0.05
C HIS A 77 18.33 7.33 -0.22
N PRO A 78 17.81 7.50 -1.46
CA PRO A 78 16.45 7.98 -1.68
C PRO A 78 15.39 7.02 -1.11
N ARG A 79 15.69 5.72 -1.00
CA ARG A 79 14.80 4.71 -0.41
C ARG A 79 14.54 4.89 1.10
N HIS A 80 15.29 5.74 1.78
CA HIS A 80 15.08 6.04 3.21
C HIS A 80 14.12 7.19 3.45
N LYS A 81 13.72 7.90 2.39
CA LYS A 81 12.77 9.02 2.47
C LYS A 81 11.41 8.52 2.96
N GLN A 82 11.00 9.02 4.13
CA GLN A 82 9.74 8.64 4.77
C GLN A 82 8.91 9.88 5.10
N MET A 83 7.60 9.70 5.12
CA MET A 83 6.64 10.76 5.38
C MET A 83 5.63 10.29 6.44
N GLN A 84 5.36 11.10 7.47
CA GLN A 84 4.42 10.73 8.55
C GLN A 84 3.02 10.50 7.99
N MET A 85 2.23 9.57 8.49
CA MET A 85 0.83 9.42 8.07
C MET A 85 -0.02 10.57 8.64
N VAL A 86 -0.80 11.25 7.79
CA VAL A 86 -1.76 12.26 8.24
C VAL A 86 -2.98 11.53 8.81
N LYS A 87 -3.40 11.89 10.02
CA LYS A 87 -4.63 11.37 10.61
C LYS A 87 -5.83 11.97 9.86
N LYS A 88 -6.87 11.18 9.66
CA LYS A 88 -8.14 11.70 9.12
C LYS A 88 -8.71 12.71 10.12
N GLU A 89 -9.34 13.77 9.62
CA GLU A 89 -9.90 14.86 10.42
C GLU A 89 -10.85 14.38 11.52
N ARG A 90 -11.74 13.43 11.20
CA ARG A 90 -12.64 12.80 12.18
C ARG A 90 -11.93 12.16 13.38
N ASN A 91 -10.65 11.78 13.24
CA ASN A 91 -9.85 11.16 14.30
C ASN A 91 -9.03 12.21 15.10
N THR A 92 -9.07 13.48 14.72
CA THR A 92 -8.35 14.58 15.38
C THR A 92 -9.27 15.49 16.19
N TRP A 93 -10.58 15.46 15.95
CA TRP A 93 -11.55 16.15 16.79
C TRP A 93 -11.64 15.48 18.15
N MET A 94 -11.82 16.27 19.22
CA MET A 94 -12.19 15.74 20.54
C MET A 94 -13.60 15.16 20.44
N LEU A 95 -13.70 13.90 20.06
CA LEU A 95 -14.93 13.13 20.14
C LEU A 95 -15.18 12.88 21.63
N SER A 96 -16.19 13.53 22.19
CA SER A 96 -16.70 13.15 23.51
C SER A 96 -17.05 11.66 23.48
N HIS A 97 -16.88 10.98 24.61
CA HIS A 97 -17.06 9.53 24.78
C HIS A 97 -18.33 8.95 24.08
N ALA A 98 -19.38 9.77 23.95
CA ALA A 98 -20.65 9.42 23.33
C ALA A 98 -20.63 9.20 21.80
N THR A 99 -19.55 9.56 21.09
CA THR A 99 -19.50 9.56 19.62
C THR A 99 -18.54 8.53 19.01
N GLN A 100 -17.65 7.94 19.81
CA GLN A 100 -16.60 7.04 19.29
C GLN A 100 -16.82 5.56 19.66
N SER A 101 -17.69 5.25 20.62
CA SER A 101 -18.07 3.87 20.92
C SER A 101 -19.02 3.32 19.87
N LYS A 102 -18.87 2.03 19.50
CA LYS A 102 -19.80 1.35 18.60
C LYS A 102 -21.23 1.32 19.15
N VAL A 103 -21.34 1.28 20.48
CA VAL A 103 -22.61 1.26 21.22
C VAL A 103 -22.61 2.45 22.16
N ARG A 104 -23.66 3.25 22.12
CA ARG A 104 -23.83 4.41 23.00
C ARG A 104 -24.19 3.93 24.41
N PRO A 105 -23.50 4.36 25.47
CA PRO A 105 -23.96 4.11 26.84
C PRO A 105 -25.14 5.04 27.10
N TRP A 106 -26.34 4.47 27.16
CA TRP A 106 -27.50 5.11 27.79
C TRP A 106 -27.49 4.80 29.28
#